data_AF-A0A932AXJ2-F1
#
_entry.id   AF-A0A932AXJ2-F1
#
_cell.length_a   1.000
_cell.length_b   1.000
_cell.length_c   1.000
_cell.angle_alpha   90.00
_cell.angle_beta   90.00
_cell.angle_gamma   90.00
#
_symmetry.space_group_name_H-M   'P 1'
#
loop_
_entity.id
_entity.type
_entity.pdbx_description
1 polymer ?
#
loop_
_entity_poly.entity_id
_entity_poly.type
_entity_poly.pdbx_seq_one_letter_code
_entity_poly.pdbx_strand_id
1 'polypeptide(L)'
;MRDRIATLRKRLFDARADVDASNRELRQASARKLAELLASTDKTALLHGLKDPALTQYDRDRLEQKIEELLPSRRVRIPRTITDTLRFGLRHARYHWRGLALLIIMSIPVITVGGMAERNTGQMKIRFNTKIPFVWLFPDGHSEAIPISIGTVFVLMGREANGDARLRIWSSDYGYGAATMTAEAFDQYAQF
;
A
#
# COMPACT_ATOMS: atom_id res chain seq x y z
N MET A 1 61.09 23.40 -0.05
CA MET A 1 59.61 23.54 -0.14
C MET A 1 59.01 22.84 -1.37
N ARG A 2 59.66 22.91 -2.54
CA ARG A 2 59.22 22.21 -3.77
C ARG A 2 59.14 20.68 -3.63
N ASP A 3 60.11 20.04 -2.98
CA ASP A 3 60.14 18.56 -2.85
C ASP A 3 59.01 18.00 -2.00
N ARG A 4 58.57 18.75 -0.98
CA ARG A 4 57.44 18.37 -0.13
C ARG A 4 56.11 18.41 -0.89
N ILE A 5 55.94 19.39 -1.79
CA ILE A 5 54.76 19.51 -2.67
C ILE A 5 54.76 18.39 -3.72
N ALA A 6 55.91 18.07 -4.31
CA ALA A 6 56.04 16.96 -5.25
C ALA A 6 55.70 15.61 -4.59
N THR A 7 56.16 15.39 -3.36
CA THR A 7 55.86 14.17 -2.58
C THR A 7 54.37 14.06 -2.24
N LEU A 8 53.71 15.16 -1.86
CA LEU A 8 52.27 15.18 -1.58
C LEU A 8 51.43 14.91 -2.83
N ARG A 9 51.81 15.49 -3.98
CA ARG A 9 51.13 15.21 -5.27
C ARG A 9 51.26 13.74 -5.67
N LYS A 10 52.44 13.15 -5.50
CA LYS A 10 52.66 11.72 -5.77
C LYS A 10 51.74 10.86 -4.89
N ARG A 11 51.72 11.09 -3.58
CA ARG A 11 50.85 10.36 -2.64
C ARG A 11 49.36 10.51 -2.96
N LEU A 12 48.92 11.69 -3.39
CA LEU A 12 47.53 11.91 -3.77
C LEU A 12 47.16 11.17 -5.06
N PHE A 13 48.09 11.12 -6.02
CA PHE A 13 47.89 10.38 -7.26
C PHE A 13 47.84 8.86 -7.01
N ASP A 14 48.75 8.35 -6.19
CA ASP A 14 48.79 6.94 -5.79
C ASP A 14 47.51 6.56 -5.01
N ALA A 15 47.11 7.36 -4.02
CA ALA A 15 45.87 7.13 -3.27
C ALA A 15 44.62 7.18 -4.15
N ARG A 16 44.60 8.05 -5.16
CA ARG A 16 43.50 8.10 -6.13
C ARG A 16 43.46 6.85 -7.01
N ALA A 17 44.63 6.39 -7.47
CA ALA A 17 44.72 5.17 -8.27
C ALA A 17 44.25 3.93 -7.48
N ASP A 18 44.59 3.85 -6.19
CA ASP A 18 44.15 2.77 -5.30
C ASP A 18 42.63 2.79 -5.09
N VAL A 19 42.05 3.97 -4.84
CA VAL A 19 40.59 4.14 -4.71
C VAL A 19 39.88 3.80 -6.02
N ASP A 20 40.43 4.21 -7.17
CA ASP A 20 39.87 3.89 -8.48
C ASP A 20 40.00 2.40 -8.83
N ALA A 21 41.05 1.71 -8.35
CA ALA A 21 41.18 0.26 -8.47
C ALA A 21 40.13 -0.47 -7.60
N SER A 22 40.01 -0.10 -6.32
CA SER A 22 39.04 -0.68 -5.39
C SER A 22 37.59 -0.46 -5.87
N ASN A 23 37.26 0.74 -6.36
CA ASN A 23 35.94 1.01 -6.93
C ASN A 23 35.65 0.17 -8.17
N ARG A 24 36.65 -0.12 -9.00
CA ARG A 24 36.48 -1.01 -10.17
C ARG A 24 36.23 -2.45 -9.74
N GLU A 25 36.95 -2.94 -8.74
CA GLU A 25 36.72 -4.28 -8.18
C GLU A 25 35.32 -4.42 -7.58
N LEU A 26 34.87 -3.43 -6.80
CA LEU A 26 33.52 -3.42 -6.24
C LEU A 26 32.44 -3.44 -7.32
N ARG A 27 32.58 -2.65 -8.39
CA ARG A 27 31.65 -2.65 -9.53
C ARG A 27 31.65 -3.97 -10.29
N GLN A 28 32.80 -4.62 -10.42
CA GLN A 28 32.88 -5.93 -11.08
C GLN A 28 32.24 -7.02 -10.21
N ALA A 29 32.47 -6.99 -8.89
CA ALA A 29 31.86 -7.92 -7.95
C ALA A 29 30.34 -7.76 -7.93
N SER A 30 29.83 -6.52 -7.88
CA SER A 30 28.40 -6.24 -7.89
C SER A 30 27.75 -6.66 -9.21
N ALA A 31 28.40 -6.40 -10.35
CA ALA A 31 27.90 -6.81 -11.67
C ALA A 31 27.83 -8.34 -11.81
N ARG A 32 28.83 -9.07 -11.29
CA ARG A 32 28.81 -10.54 -11.25
C ARG A 32 27.67 -11.05 -10.38
N LYS A 33 27.48 -10.47 -9.19
CA LYS A 33 26.38 -10.84 -8.29
C LYS A 33 25.01 -10.56 -8.88
N LEU A 34 24.85 -9.42 -9.55
CA LEU A 34 23.63 -9.10 -10.29
C LEU A 34 23.35 -10.13 -11.38
N ALA A 35 24.36 -10.50 -12.18
CA ALA A 35 24.20 -11.50 -13.24
C ALA A 35 23.80 -12.87 -12.68
N GLU A 36 24.40 -13.30 -11.56
CA GLU A 36 24.04 -14.54 -10.86
C GLU A 36 22.58 -14.52 -10.39
N LEU A 37 22.15 -13.40 -9.78
CA LEU A 37 20.77 -13.24 -9.31
C LEU A 37 19.76 -13.22 -10.46
N LEU A 38 20.07 -12.52 -11.55
CA LEU A 38 19.20 -12.44 -12.74
C LEU A 38 19.12 -13.76 -13.52
N ALA A 39 20.17 -14.58 -13.48
CA ALA A 39 20.15 -15.92 -14.05
C ALA A 39 19.32 -16.91 -13.22
N SER A 40 19.11 -16.62 -11.93
CA SER A 40 18.26 -17.42 -11.06
C SER A 40 16.77 -17.23 -11.40
N THR A 41 16.05 -18.34 -11.57
CA THR A 41 14.58 -18.32 -11.72
C THR A 41 13.86 -18.25 -10.36
N ASP A 42 14.60 -18.27 -9.25
CA ASP A 42 14.05 -18.24 -7.89
C ASP A 42 13.69 -16.81 -7.47
N LYS A 43 12.37 -16.57 -7.34
CA LYS A 43 11.79 -15.29 -6.91
C LYS A 43 12.22 -14.88 -5.50
N THR A 44 12.47 -15.86 -4.63
CA THR A 44 12.89 -15.57 -3.24
C THR A 44 14.35 -15.13 -3.18
N ALA A 45 15.21 -15.74 -4.01
CA ALA A 45 16.61 -15.33 -4.18
C ALA A 45 16.73 -13.91 -4.75
N LEU A 46 15.90 -13.55 -5.73
CA LEU A 46 15.83 -12.18 -6.29
C LEU A 46 15.47 -11.14 -5.23
N LEU A 47 14.44 -11.42 -4.40
CA LEU A 47 14.01 -10.52 -3.33
C LEU A 47 15.04 -10.42 -2.20
N HIS A 48 15.70 -11.53 -1.86
CA HIS A 48 16.78 -11.51 -0.86
C HIS A 48 18.00 -10.73 -1.38
N GLY A 49 18.28 -10.81 -2.68
CA GLY A 49 19.31 -10.03 -3.36
C GLY A 49 19.16 -8.53 -3.18
N LEU A 50 17.94 -7.98 -3.09
CA LEU A 50 17.74 -6.53 -2.84
C LEU A 50 18.34 -6.05 -1.51
N LYS A 51 18.53 -6.95 -0.53
CA LYS A 51 19.14 -6.65 0.77
C LYS A 51 20.65 -6.96 0.81
N ASP A 52 21.22 -7.47 -0.29
CA ASP A 52 22.63 -7.85 -0.34
C ASP A 52 23.53 -6.59 -0.31
N PRO A 53 24.44 -6.47 0.67
CA PRO A 53 25.40 -5.38 0.73
C PRO A 53 26.45 -5.42 -0.40
N ALA A 54 26.62 -6.55 -1.08
CA ALA A 54 27.55 -6.69 -2.20
C ALA A 54 27.06 -6.01 -3.49
N LEU A 55 25.78 -5.64 -3.57
CA LEU A 55 25.23 -4.89 -4.71
C LEU A 55 25.41 -3.39 -4.52
N THR A 56 25.90 -2.72 -5.56
CA THR A 56 25.86 -1.26 -5.63
C THR A 56 24.41 -0.77 -5.73
N GLN A 57 24.16 0.48 -5.35
CA GLN A 57 22.82 1.08 -5.48
C GLN A 57 22.30 1.00 -6.92
N TYR A 58 23.16 1.24 -7.91
CA TYR A 58 22.81 1.17 -9.33
C TYR A 58 22.36 -0.24 -9.76
N ASP A 59 23.08 -1.28 -9.33
CA ASP A 59 22.75 -2.67 -9.66
C ASP A 59 21.48 -3.13 -8.92
N ARG A 60 21.26 -2.62 -7.71
CA ARG A 60 20.04 -2.87 -6.94
C ARG A 60 18.80 -2.28 -7.61
N ASP A 61 18.89 -1.06 -8.14
CA ASP A 61 17.80 -0.43 -8.88
C ASP A 61 17.44 -1.25 -10.15
N ARG A 62 18.46 -1.83 -10.82
CA ARG A 62 18.27 -2.69 -11.99
C ARG A 62 17.61 -4.03 -11.62
N LEU A 63 17.97 -4.60 -10.47
CA LEU A 63 17.34 -5.79 -9.92
C LEU A 63 15.86 -5.53 -9.55
N GLU A 64 15.57 -4.38 -8.92
CA GLU A 64 14.22 -3.94 -8.56
C GLU A 64 13.33 -3.82 -9.81
N GLN A 65 13.82 -3.17 -10.86
CA GLN A 65 13.09 -3.04 -12.13
C GLN A 65 12.73 -4.41 -12.73
N LYS A 66 13.63 -5.40 -12.64
CA LYS A 66 13.35 -6.74 -13.16
C LYS A 66 12.34 -7.49 -12.31
N ILE A 67 12.37 -7.31 -11.00
CA ILE A 67 11.36 -7.86 -10.08
C ILE A 67 9.99 -7.24 -10.37
N GLU A 68 9.93 -5.93 -10.63
CA GLU A 68 8.70 -5.24 -11.03
C GLU A 68 8.11 -5.79 -12.33
N GLU A 69 8.95 -6.12 -13.32
CA GLU A 69 8.50 -6.75 -14.58
C GLU A 69 7.91 -8.15 -14.38
N LEU A 70 8.41 -8.91 -13.39
CA LEU A 70 8.00 -10.29 -13.12
C LEU A 70 6.74 -10.40 -12.23
N LEU A 71 6.33 -9.32 -11.57
CA LEU A 71 5.16 -9.31 -10.70
C LEU A 71 3.88 -8.99 -11.50
N PRO A 72 2.77 -9.73 -11.27
CA PRO A 72 1.49 -9.43 -11.93
C PRO A 72 1.07 -8.00 -11.56
N SER A 73 0.84 -7.18 -12.59
CA SER A 73 0.71 -5.73 -12.49
C SER A 73 -0.56 -5.29 -11.73
N ARG A 74 -0.62 -5.43 -10.40
CA ARG A 74 -1.62 -4.76 -9.59
C ARG A 74 -1.16 -3.33 -9.34
N ARG A 75 -1.37 -2.46 -10.35
CA ARG A 75 -0.86 -1.09 -10.39
C ARG A 75 -1.46 -0.24 -9.28
N VAL A 76 -0.70 -0.02 -8.21
CA VAL A 76 -0.74 1.23 -7.46
C VAL A 76 0.62 1.89 -7.68
N ARG A 77 0.76 2.63 -8.78
CA ARG A 77 1.97 3.44 -9.01
C ARG A 77 1.93 4.60 -8.02
N ILE A 78 2.69 4.50 -6.94
CA ILE A 78 3.01 5.66 -6.12
C ILE A 78 4.25 6.28 -6.75
N PRO A 79 4.13 7.44 -7.44
CA PRO A 79 5.28 8.07 -8.07
C PRO A 79 6.35 8.42 -7.01
N ARG A 80 7.62 8.15 -7.32
CA ARG A 80 8.77 8.38 -6.42
C ARG A 80 8.83 9.82 -5.86
N THR A 81 8.32 10.78 -6.64
CA THR A 81 8.17 12.18 -6.21
C THR A 81 7.31 12.33 -4.95
N ILE A 82 6.25 11.54 -4.77
CA ILE A 82 5.41 11.57 -3.56
C ILE A 82 6.20 11.06 -2.35
N THR A 83 7.01 10.01 -2.53
CA THR A 83 7.83 9.42 -1.46
C THR A 83 8.92 10.39 -0.99
N ASP A 84 9.58 11.07 -1.93
CA ASP A 84 10.59 12.09 -1.61
C ASP A 84 9.95 13.33 -0.97
N THR A 85 8.77 13.73 -1.44
CA THR A 85 8.00 14.85 -0.85
C THR A 85 7.53 14.52 0.57
N LEU A 86 7.10 13.28 0.82
CA LEU A 86 6.75 12.78 2.16
C LEU A 86 7.96 12.82 3.10
N ARG A 87 9.11 12.34 2.64
CA ARG A 87 10.36 12.32 3.44
C ARG A 87 10.85 13.73 3.75
N PHE A 88 10.71 14.66 2.80
CA PHE A 88 11.02 16.09 2.98
C PHE A 88 10.03 16.77 3.94
N GLY A 89 8.73 16.51 3.78
CA GLY A 89 7.66 17.03 4.62
C GLY A 89 7.76 16.59 6.08
N LEU A 90 8.09 15.31 6.33
CA LEU A 90 8.36 14.77 7.67
C LEU A 90 9.56 15.44 8.35
N ARG A 91 10.63 15.71 7.58
CA ARG A 91 11.82 16.39 8.10
C ARG A 91 11.55 17.87 8.41
N HIS A 92 10.72 18.53 7.62
CA HIS A 92 10.31 19.92 7.85
C HIS A 92 9.30 20.09 8.97
N ALA A 93 8.38 19.15 9.15
CA ALA A 93 7.43 19.13 10.26
C ALA A 93 8.10 19.09 11.64
N ARG A 94 9.30 18.50 11.72
CA ARG A 94 10.08 18.41 12.95
C ARG A 94 10.71 19.74 13.38
N TYR A 95 10.91 20.71 12.46
CA TYR A 95 11.71 21.91 12.74
C TYR A 95 11.04 23.25 12.39
N HIS A 96 9.93 23.29 11.65
CA HIS A 96 9.23 24.54 11.34
C HIS A 96 7.71 24.38 11.35
N TRP A 97 6.99 25.39 11.88
CA TRP A 97 5.52 25.48 11.89
C TRP A 97 4.89 25.26 10.51
N ARG A 98 5.56 25.70 9.44
CA ARG A 98 5.12 25.49 8.04
C ARG A 98 5.09 24.01 7.63
N GLY A 99 5.98 23.17 8.17
CA GLY A 99 5.96 21.73 7.94
C GLY A 99 4.80 21.02 8.66
N LEU A 100 4.41 21.53 9.83
CA LEU A 100 3.25 21.04 10.58
C LEU A 100 1.94 21.37 9.84
N ALA A 101 1.84 22.57 9.27
CA ALA A 101 0.72 22.96 8.41
C ALA A 101 0.60 22.07 7.16
N LEU A 102 1.72 21.74 6.51
CA LEU A 102 1.73 20.82 5.36
C LEU A 102 1.28 19.40 5.75
N LEU A 103 1.68 18.91 6.92
CA LEU A 103 1.23 17.60 7.44
C LEU A 103 -0.28 17.56 7.67
N ILE A 104 -0.86 18.63 8.23
CA ILE A 104 -2.31 18.74 8.42
C ILE A 104 -3.04 18.73 7.09
N ILE A 105 -2.56 19.47 6.09
CA ILE A 105 -3.20 19.49 4.76
C ILE A 105 -3.12 18.11 4.11
N MET A 106 -1.99 17.42 4.23
CA MET A 106 -1.80 16.07 3.67
C MET A 106 -2.58 14.99 4.41
N SER A 107 -2.96 15.20 5.67
CA SER A 107 -3.77 14.23 6.42
C SER A 107 -5.25 14.25 6.01
N ILE A 108 -5.77 15.38 5.53
CA ILE A 108 -7.17 15.52 5.08
C ILE A 108 -7.58 14.45 4.05
N PRO A 109 -6.87 14.25 2.92
CA PRO A 109 -7.24 13.22 1.94
C PRO A 109 -7.15 11.81 2.53
N VAL A 110 -6.20 11.55 3.43
CA VAL A 110 -6.06 10.24 4.08
C VAL A 110 -7.23 9.96 5.02
N ILE A 111 -7.62 10.93 5.83
CA ILE A 111 -8.76 10.83 6.76
C ILE A 111 -10.07 10.70 5.99
N THR A 112 -10.26 11.46 4.91
CA THR A 112 -11.49 11.38 4.09
C THR A 112 -11.60 10.05 3.36
N VAL A 113 -10.52 9.55 2.74
CA VAL A 113 -10.50 8.22 2.11
C VAL A 113 -10.68 7.13 3.16
N GLY A 114 -10.02 7.23 4.32
CA GLY A 114 -10.18 6.31 5.43
C GLY A 114 -11.62 6.25 5.94
N GLY A 115 -12.26 7.40 6.16
CA GLY A 115 -13.66 7.47 6.59
C GLY A 115 -14.64 6.98 5.52
N MET A 116 -14.37 7.23 4.23
CA MET A 116 -15.18 6.64 3.15
C MET A 116 -15.00 5.13 3.06
N ALA A 117 -13.79 4.63 3.27
CA ALA A 117 -13.48 3.22 3.29
C ALA A 117 -14.18 2.53 4.48
N GLU A 118 -14.14 3.11 5.67
CA GLU A 118 -14.85 2.61 6.85
C GLU A 118 -16.36 2.51 6.61
N ARG A 119 -16.97 3.57 6.03
CA ARG A 119 -18.41 3.58 5.72
C ARG A 119 -18.82 2.59 4.62
N ASN A 120 -17.89 2.17 3.77
CA ASN A 120 -18.17 1.29 2.64
C ASN A 120 -17.56 -0.12 2.77
N THR A 121 -16.80 -0.38 3.83
CA THR A 121 -16.28 -1.70 4.14
C THR A 121 -17.23 -2.39 5.09
N GLY A 122 -17.68 -3.57 4.70
CA GLY A 122 -18.48 -4.43 5.58
C GLY A 122 -17.70 -4.83 6.82
N GLN A 123 -18.32 -4.68 8.00
CA GLN A 123 -17.75 -5.13 9.27
C GLN A 123 -17.76 -6.66 9.38
N MET A 124 -18.86 -7.30 8.96
CA MET A 124 -19.00 -8.76 9.02
C MET A 124 -20.04 -9.29 8.04
N LYS A 125 -19.96 -10.60 7.78
CA LYS A 125 -20.98 -11.35 7.04
C LYS A 125 -22.00 -11.91 8.03
N ILE A 126 -23.27 -11.84 7.68
CA ILE A 126 -24.37 -12.29 8.53
C ILE A 126 -25.31 -13.15 7.71
N ARG A 127 -25.95 -14.12 8.36
CA ARG A 127 -27.02 -14.92 7.76
C ARG A 127 -28.27 -14.82 8.63
N PHE A 128 -29.43 -14.92 7.98
CA PHE A 128 -30.71 -15.07 8.67
C PHE A 128 -31.24 -16.48 8.50
N ASN A 129 -31.78 -17.04 9.59
CA ASN A 129 -32.42 -18.36 9.62
C ASN A 129 -33.90 -18.32 9.22
N THR A 130 -34.46 -17.12 9.06
CA THR A 130 -35.88 -16.87 8.82
C THR A 130 -36.03 -15.98 7.59
N LYS A 131 -37.12 -16.17 6.84
CA LYS A 131 -37.47 -15.28 5.73
C LYS A 131 -38.00 -13.97 6.31
N ILE A 132 -37.24 -12.90 6.14
CA ILE A 132 -37.62 -11.55 6.59
C ILE A 132 -37.75 -10.69 5.33
N PRO A 133 -38.91 -10.03 5.11
CA PRO A 133 -39.03 -9.05 4.05
C PRO A 133 -38.25 -7.80 4.45
N PHE A 134 -37.33 -7.37 3.59
CA PHE A 134 -36.64 -6.09 3.73
C PHE A 134 -37.03 -5.19 2.59
N VAL A 135 -37.29 -3.92 2.90
CA VAL A 135 -37.37 -2.87 1.89
C VAL A 135 -35.95 -2.41 1.61
N TRP A 136 -35.46 -2.73 0.41
CA TRP A 136 -34.12 -2.38 -0.05
C TRP A 136 -34.16 -1.08 -0.81
N LEU A 137 -33.29 -0.15 -0.44
CA LEU A 137 -33.01 1.06 -1.21
C LEU A 137 -31.80 0.80 -2.11
N PHE A 138 -31.98 1.00 -3.40
CA PHE A 138 -30.95 0.82 -4.43
C PHE A 138 -30.32 2.16 -4.85
N PRO A 139 -29.17 2.15 -5.56
CA PRO A 139 -28.40 3.35 -5.86
C PRO A 139 -29.10 4.37 -6.77
N ASP A 140 -30.05 3.92 -7.58
CA ASP A 140 -30.91 4.72 -8.45
C ASP A 140 -32.13 5.32 -7.72
N GLY A 141 -32.27 5.05 -6.43
CA GLY A 141 -33.31 5.61 -5.56
C GLY A 141 -34.60 4.80 -5.51
N HIS A 142 -34.72 3.69 -6.24
CA HIS A 142 -35.89 2.83 -6.09
C HIS A 142 -35.82 2.03 -4.78
N SER A 143 -36.99 1.75 -4.23
CA SER A 143 -37.14 0.89 -3.05
C SER A 143 -37.98 -0.32 -3.41
N GLU A 144 -37.46 -1.52 -3.15
CA GLU A 144 -38.17 -2.77 -3.44
C GLU A 144 -38.17 -3.69 -2.22
N ALA A 145 -39.34 -4.24 -1.90
CA ALA A 145 -39.48 -5.26 -0.86
C ALA A 145 -39.10 -6.63 -1.44
N ILE A 146 -37.85 -7.02 -1.27
CA ILE A 146 -37.36 -8.31 -1.76
C ILE A 146 -37.43 -9.32 -0.62
N PRO A 147 -38.24 -10.40 -0.73
CA PRO A 147 -38.27 -11.46 0.25
C PRO A 147 -37.03 -12.32 0.11
N ILE A 148 -36.25 -12.44 1.19
CA ILE A 148 -34.93 -13.05 1.10
C ILE A 148 -34.95 -14.47 1.65
N SER A 149 -34.30 -15.36 0.92
CA SER A 149 -34.21 -16.77 1.26
C SER A 149 -33.32 -16.99 2.49
N ILE A 150 -33.68 -18.00 3.27
CA ILE A 150 -32.89 -18.47 4.41
C ILE A 150 -31.46 -18.80 3.94
N GLY A 151 -30.46 -18.39 4.70
CA GLY A 151 -29.05 -18.65 4.40
C GLY A 151 -28.40 -17.67 3.41
N THR A 152 -29.14 -16.68 2.90
CA THR A 152 -28.54 -15.58 2.13
C THR A 152 -27.52 -14.84 2.97
N VAL A 153 -26.36 -14.52 2.38
CA VAL A 153 -25.27 -13.81 3.05
C VAL A 153 -25.44 -12.32 2.88
N PHE A 154 -25.51 -11.61 4.00
CA PHE A 154 -25.57 -10.16 4.08
C PHE A 154 -24.26 -9.61 4.60
N VAL A 155 -24.01 -8.35 4.30
CA VAL A 155 -22.89 -7.61 4.86
C VAL A 155 -23.43 -6.57 5.84
N LEU A 156 -23.01 -6.64 7.10
CA LEU A 156 -23.24 -5.59 8.08
C LEU A 156 -22.29 -4.44 7.78
N MET A 157 -22.84 -3.26 7.52
CA MET A 157 -22.07 -2.05 7.25
C MET A 157 -21.75 -1.27 8.54
N GLY A 158 -22.47 -1.57 9.62
CA GLY A 158 -22.32 -0.93 10.92
C GLY A 158 -23.67 -0.72 11.59
N ARG A 159 -23.64 -0.01 12.72
CA ARG A 159 -24.85 0.41 13.43
C ARG A 159 -25.02 1.93 13.32
N GLU A 160 -26.26 2.37 13.20
CA GLU A 160 -26.64 3.77 13.27
C GLU A 160 -26.62 4.28 14.72
N ALA A 161 -26.78 5.60 14.91
CA ALA A 161 -26.72 6.21 16.24
C ALA A 161 -27.81 5.71 17.20
N ASN A 162 -28.93 5.25 16.66
CA ASN A 162 -30.03 4.63 17.40
C ASN A 162 -29.82 3.13 17.68
N GLY A 163 -28.70 2.54 17.23
CA GLY A 163 -28.38 1.12 17.39
C GLY A 163 -28.85 0.22 16.24
N ASP A 164 -29.60 0.76 15.28
CA ASP A 164 -30.12 0.01 14.15
C ASP A 164 -28.99 -0.50 13.26
N ALA A 165 -29.13 -1.73 12.77
CA ALA A 165 -28.14 -2.37 11.94
C ALA A 165 -28.35 -2.00 10.47
N ARG A 166 -27.31 -1.46 9.83
CA ARG A 166 -27.32 -1.19 8.40
C ARG A 166 -26.78 -2.39 7.63
N LEU A 167 -27.63 -2.96 6.79
CA LEU A 167 -27.34 -4.14 5.97
C LEU A 167 -27.10 -3.74 4.52
N ARG A 168 -26.26 -4.50 3.84
CA ARG A 168 -26.03 -4.40 2.39
C ARG A 168 -26.07 -5.78 1.75
N ILE A 169 -26.72 -5.84 0.60
CA ILE A 169 -26.78 -7.03 -0.26
C ILE A 169 -26.32 -6.65 -1.67
N TRP A 170 -25.78 -7.61 -2.41
CA TRP A 170 -25.52 -7.48 -3.83
C TRP A 170 -26.62 -8.19 -4.63
N SER A 171 -27.28 -7.46 -5.52
CA SER A 171 -28.16 -7.98 -6.57
C SER A 171 -27.43 -7.94 -7.91
N SER A 172 -27.63 -8.96 -8.75
CA SER A 172 -27.10 -8.97 -10.13
C SER A 172 -27.71 -7.88 -10.99
N ASP A 173 -28.96 -7.51 -10.73
CA ASP A 173 -29.78 -6.70 -11.64
C ASP A 173 -29.70 -5.22 -11.27
N TYR A 174 -29.59 -4.92 -9.97
CA TYR A 174 -29.66 -3.56 -9.42
C TYR A 174 -28.41 -3.14 -8.63
N GLY A 175 -27.43 -4.03 -8.50
CA GLY A 175 -26.21 -3.77 -7.73
C GLY A 175 -26.43 -3.79 -6.22
N TYR A 176 -25.77 -2.88 -5.49
CA TYR A 176 -25.82 -2.88 -4.02
C TYR A 176 -27.11 -2.29 -3.47
N GLY A 177 -27.95 -3.13 -2.86
CA GLY A 177 -29.09 -2.70 -2.06
C GLY A 177 -28.68 -2.43 -0.61
N ALA A 178 -29.24 -1.40 0.01
CA ALA A 178 -29.09 -1.11 1.43
C ALA A 178 -30.44 -1.20 2.16
N ALA A 179 -30.43 -1.76 3.36
CA ALA A 179 -31.60 -1.79 4.24
C ALA A 179 -31.17 -1.51 5.68
N THR A 180 -32.08 -0.97 6.48
CA THR A 180 -31.87 -0.76 7.91
C THR A 180 -32.80 -1.69 8.68
N MET A 181 -32.26 -2.35 9.70
CA MET A 181 -33.01 -3.24 10.58
C MET A 181 -32.90 -2.74 12.02
N THR A 182 -34.00 -2.79 12.77
CA THR A 182 -33.98 -2.38 14.17
C THR A 182 -33.01 -3.22 14.99
N ALA A 183 -32.42 -2.62 16.03
CA ALA A 183 -31.48 -3.32 16.91
C ALA A 183 -32.09 -4.61 17.49
N GLU A 184 -33.35 -4.55 17.95
CA GLU A 184 -34.08 -5.69 18.52
C GLU A 184 -34.24 -6.84 17.52
N ALA A 185 -34.67 -6.54 16.29
CA ALA A 185 -34.81 -7.55 15.24
C ALA A 185 -33.45 -8.12 14.83
N PHE A 186 -32.41 -7.29 14.81
CA PHE A 186 -31.06 -7.75 14.52
C PHE A 186 -30.57 -8.76 15.55
N ASP A 187 -30.68 -8.45 16.85
CA ASP A 187 -30.20 -9.34 17.90
C ASP A 187 -31.04 -10.63 17.99
N GLN A 188 -32.31 -10.59 17.55
CA GLN A 188 -33.19 -11.77 17.50
C GLN A 188 -32.88 -12.71 16.33
N TYR A 189 -32.58 -12.18 15.14
CA TYR A 189 -32.54 -12.99 13.91
C TYR A 189 -31.14 -13.20 13.31
N ALA A 190 -30.17 -12.32 13.62
CA ALA A 190 -28.83 -12.40 13.05
C ALA A 190 -28.06 -13.61 13.58
N GLN A 191 -27.44 -14.36 12.66
CA GLN A 191 -26.47 -15.40 12.97
C GLN A 191 -25.10 -15.04 12.40
N PHE A 192 -24.06 -15.21 13.22
CA PHE A 192 -22.66 -14.93 12.90
C PHE A 192 -21.91 -16.19 12.48
#